data_AF-A0A2S9FE67-F1
#
_entry.id   AF-A0A2S9FE67-F1
#
_cell.length_a   1.000
_cell.length_b   1.000
_cell.length_c   1.000
_cell.angle_alpha   90.00
_cell.angle_beta   90.00
_cell.angle_gamma   90.00
#
_symmetry.space_group_name_H-M   'P 1'
#
loop_
_entity.id
_entity.type
_entity.pdbx_description
1 polymer ?
#
loop_
_entity_poly.entity_id
_entity_poly.type
_entity_poly.pdbx_seq_one_letter_code
_entity_poly.pdbx_strand_id
1 'polypeptide(L)'
;DLPELVGLDVVVVDLGIEQTRTRDWTVTRVAVRPQRRLGRRSNVYTVDWQHVHGLTPSGLAMPDQGVASLLEQFQGQRPVEVADAIRELPHKRRHEVVNALDDERLADVLQELPEDQQVELLRQLKTDRAADVLEAMDPDDAADLLGTMTPADAEQFLRRMDPEDSEDVRRLLSHSPNTAGGLMTSEPVVLAPDTTVAEALARVRDPDLTPAVASLVFVVRPPTATPTGHYLGCVHLQRLLREPPASLVSGMVDKDLPSLGPEDSLSALTRYFAAYNLVCGPVVDEENHLLGAVSVDDVLDHLLPDDWR
;
A
#
# COMPACT_ATOMS: atom_id res chain seq x y z
N ASP A 1 8.19 45.83 20.14
CA ASP A 1 7.61 46.82 19.20
C ASP A 1 6.18 46.55 18.75
N LEU A 2 5.63 45.33 18.86
CA LEU A 2 4.22 45.05 18.56
C LEU A 2 3.60 44.19 19.67
N PRO A 3 3.02 44.79 20.74
CA PRO A 3 2.45 44.03 21.86
C PRO A 3 1.26 43.15 21.44
N GLU A 4 0.59 43.51 20.35
CA GLU A 4 -0.53 42.77 19.75
C GLU A 4 -0.14 41.44 19.09
N LEU A 5 1.16 41.18 18.86
CA LEU A 5 1.65 39.93 18.26
C LEU A 5 2.39 39.03 19.27
N VAL A 6 2.53 39.46 20.53
CA VAL A 6 3.28 38.70 21.54
C VAL A 6 2.54 37.40 21.86
N GLY A 7 3.20 36.27 21.62
CA GLY A 7 2.67 34.93 21.91
C GLY A 7 1.59 34.43 20.93
N LEU A 8 1.45 35.06 19.76
CA LEU A 8 0.56 34.59 18.70
C LEU A 8 1.33 33.84 17.62
N ASP A 9 0.72 32.77 17.09
CA ASP A 9 1.22 32.11 15.89
C ASP A 9 0.94 32.99 14.66
N VAL A 10 1.99 33.19 13.87
CA VAL A 10 1.99 34.06 12.70
C VAL A 10 2.64 33.35 11.52
N VAL A 11 2.17 33.67 10.32
CA VAL A 11 2.72 33.14 9.06
C VAL A 11 3.76 34.13 8.53
N VAL A 12 4.94 33.62 8.19
CA VAL A 12 5.99 34.39 7.51
C VAL A 12 5.58 34.60 6.06
N VAL A 13 5.61 35.85 5.61
CA VAL A 13 5.19 36.24 4.26
C VAL A 13 6.37 36.69 3.41
N ASP A 14 7.40 37.27 4.04
CA ASP A 14 8.61 37.76 3.37
C ASP A 14 9.77 37.91 4.37
N LEU A 15 10.99 37.95 3.86
CA LEU A 15 12.23 38.08 4.63
C LEU A 15 13.09 39.25 4.14
N GLY A 16 13.47 40.13 5.05
CA GLY A 16 14.47 41.16 4.81
C GLY A 16 15.86 40.63 5.10
N ILE A 17 16.72 40.59 4.08
CA ILE A 17 18.13 40.23 4.21
C ILE A 17 19.03 41.45 4.00
N GLU A 18 20.09 41.54 4.79
CA GLU A 18 21.11 42.56 4.65
C GLU A 18 22.50 41.91 4.61
N GLN A 19 23.40 42.51 3.84
CA GLN A 19 24.76 42.03 3.71
C GLN A 19 25.63 42.64 4.82
N THR A 20 26.27 41.77 5.60
CA THR A 20 27.16 42.16 6.69
C THR A 20 28.48 42.72 6.15
N ARG A 21 29.28 43.31 7.04
CA ARG A 21 30.63 43.80 6.71
C ARG A 21 31.59 42.70 6.24
N THR A 22 31.32 41.44 6.60
CA THR A 22 32.08 40.26 6.13
C THR A 22 31.60 39.73 4.78
N ARG A 23 30.61 40.40 4.14
CA ARG A 23 29.91 40.00 2.91
C ARG A 23 28.95 38.83 3.06
N ASP A 24 28.69 38.38 4.27
CA ASP A 24 27.68 37.36 4.54
C ASP A 24 26.27 37.96 4.47
N TRP A 25 25.29 37.17 4.04
CA TRP A 25 23.90 37.60 4.03
C TRP A 25 23.20 37.11 5.29
N THR A 26 22.58 38.03 6.04
CA THR A 26 21.85 37.71 7.26
C THR A 26 20.44 38.25 7.18
N VAL A 27 19.47 37.46 7.66
CA VAL A 27 18.09 37.93 7.85
C VAL A 27 18.08 38.92 9.01
N THR A 28 17.54 40.11 8.78
CA THR A 28 17.42 41.17 9.80
C THR A 28 15.97 41.45 10.17
N ARG A 29 15.03 41.24 9.23
CA ARG A 29 13.61 41.50 9.44
C ARG A 29 12.74 40.40 8.85
N VAL A 30 11.57 40.22 9.42
CA VAL A 30 10.56 39.26 8.97
C VAL A 30 9.24 39.99 8.79
N ALA A 31 8.60 39.81 7.64
CA ALA A 31 7.23 40.22 7.44
C ALA A 31 6.31 39.07 7.86
N VAL A 32 5.45 39.32 8.85
CA VAL A 32 4.56 38.32 9.44
C VAL A 32 3.10 38.73 9.30
N ARG A 33 2.22 37.73 9.23
CA ARG A 33 0.78 37.90 9.15
C ARG A 33 0.08 37.00 10.18
N PRO A 34 -0.81 37.54 11.03
CA PRO A 34 -1.59 36.73 11.97
C PRO A 34 -2.52 35.76 11.23
N GLN A 35 -2.60 34.52 11.69
CA GLN A 35 -3.49 33.51 11.14
C GLN A 35 -4.91 33.70 11.69
N ARG A 36 -5.89 33.98 10.82
CA ARG A 36 -7.32 34.04 11.20
C ARG A 36 -8.20 33.32 10.18
N ARG A 37 -9.27 32.68 10.68
CA ARG A 37 -10.33 32.05 9.89
C ARG A 37 -11.26 33.12 9.28
N LEU A 38 -11.38 33.08 7.95
CA LEU A 38 -12.30 33.77 7.03
C LEU A 38 -12.38 35.32 7.01
N GLY A 39 -12.23 35.88 5.80
CA GLY A 39 -13.05 37.00 5.32
C GLY A 39 -12.45 38.41 5.26
N ARG A 40 -11.26 38.68 5.82
CA ARG A 40 -10.63 40.02 5.72
C ARG A 40 -9.12 39.91 5.52
N ARG A 41 -8.56 40.69 4.58
CA ARG A 41 -7.11 40.84 4.40
C ARG A 41 -6.51 41.33 5.72
N SER A 42 -5.70 40.50 6.36
CA SER A 42 -4.97 40.88 7.58
C SER A 42 -3.75 41.72 7.21
N ASN A 43 -3.47 42.72 8.05
CA ASN A 43 -2.31 43.58 7.90
C ASN A 43 -1.02 42.77 8.03
N VAL A 44 -0.03 43.10 7.20
CA VAL A 44 1.32 42.54 7.30
C VAL A 44 2.10 43.43 8.26
N TYR A 45 2.81 42.80 9.17
CA TYR A 45 3.63 43.47 10.17
C TYR A 45 5.08 43.11 9.93
N THR A 46 5.99 44.07 10.08
CA THR A 46 7.43 43.81 10.02
C THR A 46 7.99 43.78 11.43
N VAL A 47 8.65 42.68 11.78
CA VAL A 47 9.30 42.46 13.07
C VAL A 47 10.79 42.22 12.88
N ASP A 48 11.59 42.59 13.88
CA ASP A 48 13.01 42.28 13.89
C ASP A 48 13.22 40.77 14.06
N TRP A 49 14.18 40.19 13.33
CA TRP A 49 14.50 38.76 13.38
C TRP A 49 14.76 38.26 14.80
N GLN A 50 15.36 39.08 15.67
CA GLN A 50 15.68 38.69 17.05
C GLN A 50 14.44 38.48 17.93
N HIS A 51 13.31 39.07 17.55
CA HIS A 51 12.03 38.94 18.26
C HIS A 51 11.15 37.80 17.74
N VAL A 52 11.60 37.08 16.71
CA VAL A 52 10.90 35.92 16.17
C VAL A 52 11.45 34.66 16.81
N HIS A 53 10.58 33.89 17.47
CA HIS A 53 10.90 32.61 18.08
C HIS A 53 10.20 31.48 17.31
N GLY A 54 10.76 30.27 17.30
CA GLY A 54 10.15 29.11 16.66
C GLY A 54 10.64 28.77 15.24
N LEU A 55 11.53 29.59 14.65
CA LEU A 55 12.12 29.33 13.32
C LEU A 55 13.50 28.64 13.36
N THR A 56 13.93 28.14 14.52
CA THR A 56 15.13 27.32 14.66
C THR A 56 14.83 25.87 14.28
N PRO A 57 15.81 25.02 13.93
CA PRO A 57 15.58 23.59 13.73
C PRO A 57 14.86 22.92 14.91
N SER A 58 15.08 23.42 16.14
CA SER A 58 14.42 22.98 17.37
C SER A 58 12.99 23.52 17.54
N GLY A 59 12.65 24.65 16.90
CA GLY A 59 11.31 25.24 16.86
C GLY A 59 10.45 24.75 15.69
N LEU A 60 11.09 24.44 14.55
CA LEU A 60 10.53 23.69 13.43
C LEU A 60 10.35 22.20 13.77
N ALA A 61 11.05 21.72 14.81
CA ALA A 61 10.79 20.45 15.47
C ALA A 61 9.54 20.48 16.37
N MET A 62 8.61 21.42 16.15
CA MET A 62 7.21 21.17 16.48
C MET A 62 6.80 19.83 15.83
N PRO A 63 6.16 18.91 16.57
CA PRO A 63 5.88 17.56 16.08
C PRO A 63 5.19 17.58 14.70
N ASP A 64 4.26 18.50 14.47
CA ASP A 64 3.44 18.55 13.25
C ASP A 64 4.16 19.11 12.01
N GLN A 65 5.17 19.99 12.15
CA GLN A 65 5.88 20.57 10.99
C GLN A 65 6.92 19.62 10.39
N GLY A 66 7.58 18.82 11.23
CA GLY A 66 8.49 17.78 10.75
C GLY A 66 7.75 16.67 10.02
N VAL A 67 6.58 16.26 10.52
CA VAL A 67 5.77 15.22 9.88
C VAL A 67 5.21 15.70 8.56
N ALA A 68 4.63 16.91 8.51
CA ALA A 68 4.12 17.46 7.26
C ALA A 68 5.20 17.56 6.16
N SER A 69 6.42 17.97 6.53
CA SER A 69 7.56 17.99 5.59
C SER A 69 8.02 16.60 5.16
N LEU A 70 7.98 15.60 6.06
CA LEU A 70 8.29 14.22 5.71
C LEU A 70 7.23 13.61 4.79
N LEU A 71 5.95 13.85 5.06
CA LEU A 71 4.86 13.43 4.20
C LEU A 71 4.98 14.07 2.81
N GLU A 72 5.27 15.37 2.73
CA GLU A 72 5.53 16.05 1.46
C GLU A 72 6.74 15.45 0.73
N GLN A 73 7.79 15.03 1.46
CA GLN A 73 8.93 14.34 0.85
C GLN A 73 8.55 12.95 0.33
N PHE A 74 7.68 12.22 1.03
CA PHE A 74 7.21 10.89 0.64
C PHE A 74 6.18 10.92 -0.50
N GLN A 75 5.58 12.07 -0.80
CA GLN A 75 4.66 12.19 -1.93
C GLN A 75 5.35 11.83 -3.25
N GLY A 76 4.77 10.84 -3.94
CA GLY A 76 5.27 10.35 -5.23
C GLY A 76 6.48 9.41 -5.15
N GLN A 77 6.95 9.07 -3.94
CA GLN A 77 7.93 7.99 -3.75
C GLN A 77 7.26 6.62 -3.82
N ARG A 78 8.04 5.58 -4.11
CA ARG A 78 7.51 4.20 -4.10
C ARG A 78 7.33 3.71 -2.65
N PRO A 79 6.37 2.81 -2.37
CA PRO A 79 6.16 2.26 -1.03
C PRO A 79 7.45 1.76 -0.36
N VAL A 80 8.26 0.98 -1.09
CA VAL A 80 9.58 0.49 -0.61
C VAL A 80 10.54 1.61 -0.18
N GLU A 81 10.57 2.74 -0.90
CA GLU A 81 11.44 3.88 -0.57
C GLU A 81 10.97 4.58 0.71
N VAL A 82 9.66 4.65 0.91
CA VAL A 82 9.05 5.21 2.12
C VAL A 82 9.25 4.27 3.31
N ALA A 83 9.10 2.96 3.12
CA ALA A 83 9.35 1.95 4.13
C ALA A 83 10.80 2.03 4.65
N ASP A 84 11.78 2.10 3.75
CA ASP A 84 13.19 2.29 4.09
C ASP A 84 13.43 3.58 4.89
N ALA A 85 12.86 4.70 4.43
CA ALA A 85 12.98 5.96 5.16
C ALA A 85 12.37 5.87 6.57
N ILE A 86 11.21 5.22 6.71
CA ILE A 86 10.52 5.02 8.00
C ILE A 86 11.32 4.13 8.95
N ARG A 87 12.04 3.12 8.44
CA ARG A 87 12.95 2.27 9.25
C ARG A 87 14.05 3.09 9.91
N GLU A 88 14.64 4.03 9.18
CA GLU A 88 15.71 4.89 9.67
C GLU A 88 15.25 5.97 10.67
N LEU A 89 13.93 6.24 10.73
CA LEU A 89 13.39 7.23 11.66
C LEU A 89 13.49 6.75 13.12
N PRO A 90 13.78 7.65 14.07
CA PRO A 90 13.60 7.38 15.49
C PRO A 90 12.17 6.94 15.78
N HIS A 91 11.97 5.98 16.69
CA HIS A 91 10.67 5.39 17.04
C HIS A 91 9.54 6.44 17.15
N LYS A 92 9.75 7.53 17.89
CA LYS A 92 8.73 8.60 18.01
C LYS A 92 8.31 9.19 16.65
N ARG A 93 9.26 9.45 15.74
CA ARG A 93 8.97 10.00 14.40
C ARG A 93 8.29 8.98 13.51
N ARG A 94 8.67 7.71 13.62
CA ARG A 94 8.02 6.60 12.92
C ARG A 94 6.51 6.57 13.22
N HIS A 95 6.15 6.63 14.50
CA HIS A 95 4.75 6.67 14.95
C HIS A 95 4.00 7.88 14.42
N GLU A 96 4.63 9.06 14.47
CA GLU A 96 4.00 10.30 14.01
C GLU A 96 3.72 10.26 12.49
N VAL A 97 4.63 9.70 11.69
CA VAL A 97 4.45 9.49 10.25
C VAL A 97 3.35 8.47 9.97
N VAL A 98 3.43 7.28 10.58
CA VAL A 98 2.44 6.21 10.42
C VAL A 98 1.04 6.70 10.80
N ASN A 99 0.92 7.49 11.87
CA ASN A 99 -0.37 8.07 12.24
C ASN A 99 -0.89 9.16 11.27
N ALA A 100 -0.05 9.68 10.38
CA ALA A 100 -0.41 10.79 9.52
C ALA A 100 -0.60 10.40 8.04
N LEU A 101 -0.12 9.22 7.62
CA LEU A 101 -0.50 8.61 6.34
C LEU A 101 -1.99 8.26 6.35
N ASP A 102 -2.63 8.28 5.17
CA ASP A 102 -3.93 7.64 4.96
C ASP A 102 -3.79 6.12 5.00
N ASP A 103 -4.91 5.41 5.12
CA ASP A 103 -4.91 3.98 5.44
C ASP A 103 -4.45 3.13 4.24
N GLU A 104 -4.83 3.51 3.01
CA GLU A 104 -4.35 2.89 1.76
C GLU A 104 -2.84 3.07 1.61
N ARG A 105 -2.34 4.30 1.74
CA ARG A 105 -0.90 4.54 1.65
C ARG A 105 -0.11 3.87 2.76
N LEU A 106 -0.70 3.73 3.94
CA LEU A 106 -0.07 3.04 5.06
C LEU A 106 -0.03 1.53 4.81
N ALA A 107 -1.07 0.94 4.23
CA ALA A 107 -1.09 -0.48 3.85
C ALA A 107 0.07 -0.79 2.89
N ASP A 108 0.17 -0.07 1.77
CA ASP A 108 1.28 -0.19 0.80
C ASP A 108 2.65 -0.17 1.48
N VAL A 109 2.84 0.76 2.41
CA VAL A 109 4.14 0.99 3.07
C VAL A 109 4.42 -0.08 4.13
N LEU A 110 3.38 -0.60 4.79
CA LEU A 110 3.53 -1.69 5.75
C LEU A 110 3.94 -2.98 5.05
N GLN A 111 3.33 -3.33 3.90
CA GLN A 111 3.67 -4.54 3.12
C GLN A 111 5.18 -4.65 2.82
N GLU A 112 5.83 -3.51 2.60
CA GLU A 112 7.25 -3.44 2.25
C GLU A 112 8.20 -3.51 3.47
N LEU A 113 7.66 -3.45 4.69
CA LEU A 113 8.46 -3.57 5.91
C LEU A 113 8.65 -5.04 6.31
N PRO A 114 9.74 -5.37 7.03
CA PRO A 114 9.86 -6.67 7.69
C PRO A 114 8.69 -6.94 8.66
N GLU A 115 8.22 -8.19 8.71
CA GLU A 115 7.03 -8.62 9.47
C GLU A 115 7.05 -8.15 10.94
N ASP A 116 8.20 -8.20 11.61
CA ASP A 116 8.34 -7.80 13.00
C ASP A 116 8.04 -6.31 13.20
N GLN A 117 8.42 -5.47 12.24
CA GLN A 117 8.13 -4.04 12.23
C GLN A 117 6.70 -3.74 11.81
N GLN A 118 6.12 -4.52 10.89
CA GLN A 118 4.71 -4.40 10.54
C GLN A 118 3.83 -4.59 11.79
N VAL A 119 4.06 -5.68 12.54
CA VAL A 119 3.36 -5.98 13.80
C VAL A 119 3.57 -4.88 14.83
N GLU A 120 4.80 -4.37 14.97
CA GLU A 120 5.13 -3.29 15.89
C GLU A 120 4.30 -2.04 15.59
N LEU A 121 4.27 -1.61 14.33
CA LEU A 121 3.58 -0.41 13.88
C LEU A 121 2.06 -0.55 13.94
N LEU A 122 1.52 -1.68 13.50
CA LEU A 122 0.09 -1.96 13.52
C LEU A 122 -0.47 -1.90 14.96
N ARG A 123 0.27 -2.44 15.93
CA ARG A 123 -0.11 -2.41 17.36
C ARG A 123 -0.08 -1.02 18.00
N GLN A 124 0.58 -0.06 17.36
CA GLN A 124 0.66 1.33 17.83
C GLN A 124 -0.52 2.17 17.34
N LEU A 125 -1.20 1.71 16.29
CA LEU A 125 -2.45 2.28 15.83
C LEU A 125 -3.59 1.97 16.82
N LYS A 126 -4.64 2.79 16.74
CA LYS A 126 -5.90 2.44 17.40
C LYS A 126 -6.49 1.22 16.70
N THR A 127 -7.13 0.33 17.46
CA THR A 127 -7.65 -0.94 16.93
C THR A 127 -8.57 -0.78 15.73
N ASP A 128 -9.46 0.21 15.74
CA ASP A 128 -10.38 0.44 14.60
C ASP A 128 -9.57 0.83 13.34
N ARG A 129 -8.64 1.78 13.48
CA ARG A 129 -7.78 2.17 12.37
C ARG A 129 -6.86 1.06 11.87
N ALA A 130 -6.34 0.23 12.79
CA ALA A 130 -5.55 -0.93 12.40
C ALA A 130 -6.37 -1.91 11.56
N ALA A 131 -7.68 -2.04 11.82
CA ALA A 131 -8.56 -2.82 10.98
C ALA A 131 -8.77 -2.15 9.62
N ASP A 132 -9.05 -0.84 9.58
CA ASP A 132 -9.18 -0.09 8.32
C ASP A 132 -7.93 -0.22 7.42
N VAL A 133 -6.72 -0.24 8.03
CA VAL A 133 -5.46 -0.45 7.31
C VAL A 133 -5.28 -1.90 6.82
N LEU A 134 -5.76 -2.88 7.58
CA LEU A 134 -5.74 -4.29 7.14
C LEU A 134 -6.75 -4.54 6.02
N GLU A 135 -7.88 -3.84 6.00
CA GLU A 135 -8.86 -3.88 4.91
C GLU A 135 -8.31 -3.26 3.63
N ALA A 136 -7.47 -2.22 3.75
CA ALA A 136 -6.83 -1.58 2.62
C ALA A 136 -5.59 -2.31 2.09
N MET A 137 -5.21 -3.43 2.72
CA MET A 137 -4.04 -4.23 2.37
C MET A 137 -4.47 -5.41 1.49
N ASP A 138 -3.58 -5.86 0.60
CA ASP A 138 -3.83 -7.07 -0.18
C ASP A 138 -4.14 -8.26 0.77
N PRO A 139 -5.16 -9.10 0.48
CA PRO A 139 -5.63 -10.10 1.43
C PRO A 139 -4.58 -11.12 1.88
N ASP A 140 -3.65 -11.45 0.99
CA ASP A 140 -2.48 -12.31 1.25
C ASP A 140 -1.48 -11.66 2.19
N ASP A 141 -1.12 -10.40 1.96
CA ASP A 141 -0.25 -9.65 2.88
C ASP A 141 -0.89 -9.48 4.27
N ALA A 142 -2.20 -9.19 4.31
CA ALA A 142 -2.95 -9.11 5.56
C ALA A 142 -2.96 -10.47 6.29
N ALA A 143 -3.11 -11.58 5.55
CA ALA A 143 -3.05 -12.92 6.09
C ALA A 143 -1.66 -13.25 6.65
N ASP A 144 -0.59 -12.91 5.93
CA ASP A 144 0.78 -13.12 6.37
C ASP A 144 1.07 -12.33 7.65
N LEU A 145 0.75 -11.03 7.67
CA LEU A 145 0.91 -10.18 8.84
C LEU A 145 0.16 -10.73 10.06
N LEU A 146 -1.12 -11.09 9.92
CA LEU A 146 -1.90 -11.65 11.01
C LEU A 146 -1.44 -13.06 11.40
N GLY A 147 -0.86 -13.82 10.47
CA GLY A 147 -0.30 -15.15 10.69
C GLY A 147 0.92 -15.14 11.62
N THR A 148 1.66 -14.05 11.68
CA THR A 148 2.78 -13.86 12.62
C THR A 148 2.34 -13.57 14.06
N MET A 149 1.07 -13.16 14.24
CA MET A 149 0.53 -12.77 15.53
C MET A 149 0.03 -13.97 16.35
N THR A 150 -0.32 -13.72 17.62
CA THR A 150 -1.04 -14.73 18.39
C THR A 150 -2.47 -14.88 17.86
N PRO A 151 -3.08 -16.08 17.90
CA PRO A 151 -4.45 -16.27 17.40
C PRO A 151 -5.50 -15.35 18.06
N ALA A 152 -5.26 -14.93 19.30
CA ALA A 152 -6.13 -14.00 20.01
C ALA A 152 -6.02 -12.56 19.48
N ASP A 153 -4.81 -12.12 19.14
CA ASP A 153 -4.58 -10.79 18.58
C ASP A 153 -5.12 -10.71 17.14
N ALA A 154 -4.84 -11.73 16.31
CA ALA A 154 -5.35 -11.79 14.94
C ALA A 154 -6.88 -11.77 14.91
N GLU A 155 -7.52 -12.57 15.77
CA GLU A 155 -8.99 -12.61 15.90
C GLU A 155 -9.57 -11.27 16.41
N GLN A 156 -8.80 -10.47 17.15
CA GLN A 156 -9.25 -9.14 17.58
C GLN A 156 -9.38 -8.20 16.39
N PHE A 157 -8.41 -8.20 15.46
CA PHE A 157 -8.43 -7.37 14.26
C PHE A 157 -9.47 -7.87 13.26
N LEU A 158 -9.51 -9.18 12.97
CA LEU A 158 -10.49 -9.78 12.06
C LEU A 158 -11.96 -9.55 12.46
N ARG A 159 -12.25 -9.28 13.74
CA ARG A 159 -13.61 -8.94 14.20
C ARG A 159 -13.98 -7.48 14.03
N ARG A 160 -12.98 -6.64 13.79
CA ARG A 160 -13.13 -5.20 13.55
C ARG A 160 -13.20 -4.90 12.07
N MET A 161 -12.59 -5.75 11.26
CA MET A 161 -12.68 -5.67 9.81
C MET A 161 -14.12 -5.88 9.32
N ASP A 162 -14.41 -5.36 8.14
CA ASP A 162 -15.61 -5.65 7.40
C ASP A 162 -15.72 -7.16 7.11
N PRO A 163 -16.94 -7.76 7.19
CA PRO A 163 -17.08 -9.20 7.11
C PRO A 163 -16.55 -9.82 5.82
N GLU A 164 -16.74 -9.14 4.68
CA GLU A 164 -16.31 -9.64 3.36
C GLU A 164 -14.78 -9.76 3.31
N ASP A 165 -14.06 -8.71 3.69
CA ASP A 165 -12.58 -8.71 3.70
C ASP A 165 -12.02 -9.67 4.76
N SER A 166 -12.64 -9.71 5.94
CA SER A 166 -12.21 -10.61 7.00
C SER A 166 -12.40 -12.10 6.65
N GLU A 167 -13.42 -12.43 5.84
CA GLU A 167 -13.67 -13.80 5.39
C GLU A 167 -12.58 -14.26 4.42
N ASP A 168 -12.13 -13.38 3.54
CA ASP A 168 -11.03 -13.64 2.61
C ASP A 168 -9.72 -13.94 3.33
N VAL A 169 -9.32 -13.04 4.23
CA VAL A 169 -8.12 -13.21 5.06
C VAL A 169 -8.19 -14.47 5.92
N ARG A 170 -9.36 -14.80 6.50
CA ARG A 170 -9.55 -16.04 7.28
C ARG A 170 -9.34 -17.31 6.46
N ARG A 171 -9.74 -17.29 5.18
CA ARG A 171 -9.52 -18.44 4.29
C ARG A 171 -8.05 -18.61 3.99
N LEU A 172 -7.33 -17.54 3.70
CA LEU A 172 -5.88 -17.58 3.46
C LEU A 172 -5.12 -18.07 4.69
N LEU A 173 -5.45 -17.57 5.88
CA LEU A 173 -4.90 -18.03 7.17
C LEU A 173 -5.12 -19.54 7.47
N SER A 174 -6.04 -20.20 6.76
CA SER A 174 -6.26 -21.64 6.92
C SER A 174 -5.25 -22.51 6.17
N HIS A 175 -4.52 -21.92 5.22
CA HIS A 175 -3.47 -22.58 4.45
C HIS A 175 -2.12 -22.51 5.16
N SER A 176 -1.20 -23.39 4.75
CA SER A 176 0.17 -23.33 5.25
C SER A 176 0.93 -22.22 4.52
N PRO A 177 1.77 -21.42 5.21
CA PRO A 177 2.42 -20.24 4.61
C PRO A 177 3.37 -20.58 3.45
N ASN A 178 3.86 -21.83 3.37
CA ASN A 178 4.79 -22.27 2.32
C ASN A 178 4.12 -23.11 1.23
N THR A 179 2.82 -22.93 0.99
CA THR A 179 2.06 -23.60 -0.07
C THR A 179 1.38 -22.59 -0.98
N ALA A 180 0.89 -23.04 -2.14
CA ALA A 180 0.16 -22.18 -3.07
C ALA A 180 -1.01 -21.45 -2.43
N GLY A 181 -1.74 -22.11 -1.51
CA GLY A 181 -2.86 -21.51 -0.80
C GLY A 181 -2.44 -20.45 0.24
N GLY A 182 -1.22 -20.54 0.79
CA GLY A 182 -0.68 -19.53 1.69
C GLY A 182 -0.09 -18.32 0.97
N LEU A 183 0.34 -18.50 -0.29
CA LEU A 183 1.00 -17.48 -1.12
C LEU A 183 0.10 -16.91 -2.21
N MET A 184 -1.20 -17.24 -2.20
CA MET A 184 -2.12 -16.74 -3.21
C MET A 184 -2.88 -15.54 -2.67
N THR A 185 -3.11 -14.58 -3.54
CA THR A 185 -4.16 -13.58 -3.32
C THR A 185 -5.52 -14.17 -3.66
N SER A 186 -6.55 -13.82 -2.88
CA SER A 186 -7.95 -14.17 -3.17
C SER A 186 -8.59 -13.27 -4.22
N GLU A 187 -7.92 -12.18 -4.65
CA GLU A 187 -8.47 -11.18 -5.56
C GLU A 187 -7.77 -11.10 -6.93
N PRO A 188 -7.61 -12.21 -7.67
CA PRO A 188 -7.07 -12.13 -9.01
C PRO A 188 -8.09 -11.54 -10.01
N VAL A 189 -7.65 -11.23 -11.23
CA VAL A 189 -8.57 -10.74 -12.27
C VAL A 189 -9.44 -11.88 -12.80
N VAL A 190 -10.66 -12.01 -12.27
CA VAL A 190 -11.63 -13.05 -12.64
C VAL A 190 -12.75 -12.49 -13.53
N LEU A 191 -13.03 -13.15 -14.66
CA LEU A 191 -14.08 -12.77 -15.60
C LEU A 191 -15.03 -13.93 -15.95
N ALA A 192 -16.25 -13.56 -16.31
CA ALA A 192 -17.22 -14.47 -16.93
C ALA A 192 -16.88 -14.71 -18.42
N PRO A 193 -17.31 -15.84 -19.02
CA PRO A 193 -16.98 -16.19 -20.41
C PRO A 193 -17.57 -15.24 -21.46
N ASP A 194 -18.64 -14.54 -21.12
CA ASP A 194 -19.34 -13.56 -21.96
C ASP A 194 -18.81 -12.13 -21.80
N THR A 195 -17.77 -11.91 -20.99
CA THR A 195 -17.08 -10.62 -20.92
C THR A 195 -16.38 -10.32 -22.25
N THR A 196 -16.46 -9.07 -22.70
CA THR A 196 -15.77 -8.61 -23.91
C THR A 196 -14.29 -8.33 -23.65
N VAL A 197 -13.48 -8.35 -24.71
CA VAL A 197 -12.06 -7.93 -24.63
C VAL A 197 -11.93 -6.50 -24.10
N ALA A 198 -12.83 -5.59 -24.48
CA ALA A 198 -12.84 -4.21 -23.99
C ALA A 198 -13.01 -4.13 -22.47
N GLU A 199 -13.96 -4.89 -21.91
CA GLU A 199 -14.20 -4.95 -20.46
C GLU A 199 -13.05 -5.66 -19.74
N ALA A 200 -12.51 -6.73 -20.32
CA ALA A 200 -11.35 -7.42 -19.78
C ALA A 200 -10.13 -6.48 -19.68
N LEU A 201 -9.84 -5.75 -20.76
CA LEU A 201 -8.79 -4.74 -20.80
C LEU A 201 -9.06 -3.58 -19.84
N ALA A 202 -10.32 -3.25 -19.54
CA ALA A 202 -10.64 -2.25 -18.54
C ALA A 202 -10.32 -2.73 -17.12
N ARG A 203 -10.45 -4.04 -16.84
CA ARG A 203 -10.16 -4.61 -15.51
C ARG A 203 -8.67 -4.74 -15.24
N VAL A 204 -7.91 -5.30 -16.17
CA VAL A 204 -6.43 -5.40 -16.08
C VAL A 204 -5.69 -4.06 -16.19
N ARG A 205 -6.40 -2.94 -16.40
CA ARG A 205 -5.82 -1.58 -16.42
C ARG A 205 -5.98 -0.86 -15.09
N ASP A 206 -6.59 -1.51 -14.11
CA ASP A 206 -6.65 -1.00 -12.76
C ASP A 206 -5.22 -0.72 -12.25
N PRO A 207 -4.91 0.53 -11.85
CA PRO A 207 -3.57 0.89 -11.38
C PRO A 207 -3.16 0.19 -10.09
N ASP A 208 -4.13 -0.33 -9.33
CA ASP A 208 -3.88 -0.97 -8.04
C ASP A 208 -3.46 -2.43 -8.23
N LEU A 209 -3.66 -3.01 -9.41
CA LEU A 209 -3.16 -4.35 -9.74
C LEU A 209 -1.66 -4.35 -10.02
N THR A 210 -0.93 -5.26 -9.38
CA THR A 210 0.47 -5.50 -9.71
C THR A 210 0.62 -5.97 -11.17
N PRO A 211 1.74 -5.67 -11.84
CA PRO A 211 2.00 -6.16 -13.19
C PRO A 211 1.95 -7.70 -13.31
N ALA A 212 2.28 -8.40 -12.22
CA ALA A 212 2.21 -9.86 -12.16
C ALA A 212 0.77 -10.34 -12.21
N VAL A 213 -0.09 -9.86 -11.31
CA VAL A 213 -1.52 -10.21 -11.26
C VAL A 213 -2.25 -9.79 -12.54
N ALA A 214 -1.97 -8.60 -13.07
CA ALA A 214 -2.58 -8.10 -14.31
C ALA A 214 -2.15 -8.88 -15.59
N SER A 215 -1.12 -9.73 -15.51
CA SER A 215 -0.59 -10.46 -16.68
C SER A 215 -1.53 -11.54 -17.22
N LEU A 216 -2.42 -12.06 -16.36
CA LEU A 216 -3.36 -13.12 -16.64
C LEU A 216 -4.75 -12.73 -16.18
N VAL A 217 -5.74 -13.20 -16.93
CA VAL A 217 -7.15 -13.10 -16.56
C VAL A 217 -7.73 -14.50 -16.48
N PHE A 218 -8.39 -14.81 -15.37
CA PHE A 218 -8.97 -16.13 -15.15
C PHE A 218 -10.44 -16.13 -15.56
N VAL A 219 -10.83 -17.09 -16.39
CA VAL A 219 -12.20 -17.19 -16.90
C VAL A 219 -12.92 -18.29 -16.17
N VAL A 220 -14.04 -17.97 -15.52
CA VAL A 220 -14.80 -18.89 -14.67
C VAL A 220 -16.29 -18.86 -15.03
N ARG A 221 -17.02 -19.92 -14.66
CA ARG A 221 -18.48 -19.84 -14.56
C ARG A 221 -18.85 -19.01 -13.33
N PRO A 222 -19.94 -18.20 -13.37
CA PRO A 222 -20.43 -17.50 -12.18
C PRO A 222 -20.67 -18.47 -11.01
N PRO A 223 -20.40 -18.06 -9.75
CA PRO A 223 -19.95 -16.72 -9.32
C PRO A 223 -18.48 -16.42 -9.65
N THR A 224 -18.12 -15.13 -9.69
CA THR A 224 -16.75 -14.66 -10.02
C THR A 224 -15.91 -14.25 -8.81
N ALA A 225 -16.51 -14.10 -7.63
CA ALA A 225 -15.77 -13.93 -6.37
C ALA A 225 -15.17 -15.29 -5.95
N THR A 226 -13.99 -15.28 -5.35
CA THR A 226 -13.31 -16.50 -4.88
C THR A 226 -13.92 -17.03 -3.58
N PRO A 227 -13.95 -18.36 -3.36
CA PRO A 227 -13.91 -19.42 -4.36
C PRO A 227 -14.97 -19.25 -5.45
N THR A 228 -14.54 -19.35 -6.70
CA THR A 228 -15.41 -19.06 -7.86
C THR A 228 -16.33 -20.23 -8.19
N GLY A 229 -17.16 -20.07 -9.24
CA GLY A 229 -17.68 -21.22 -9.97
C GLY A 229 -16.56 -21.95 -10.74
N HIS A 230 -16.94 -22.86 -11.63
CA HIS A 230 -15.97 -23.72 -12.31
C HIS A 230 -14.97 -22.93 -13.18
N TYR A 231 -13.67 -23.15 -12.95
CA TYR A 231 -12.56 -22.57 -13.69
C TYR A 231 -12.49 -23.13 -15.11
N LEU A 232 -12.44 -22.25 -16.12
CA LEU A 232 -12.46 -22.62 -17.53
C LEU A 232 -11.09 -22.52 -18.20
N GLY A 233 -10.14 -21.83 -17.56
CA GLY A 233 -8.82 -21.49 -18.11
C GLY A 233 -8.50 -20.00 -17.97
N CYS A 234 -7.39 -19.57 -18.55
CA CYS A 234 -6.92 -18.18 -18.45
C CYS A 234 -6.74 -17.53 -19.82
N VAL A 235 -6.64 -16.20 -19.84
CA VAL A 235 -6.31 -15.42 -21.04
C VAL A 235 -5.17 -14.48 -20.68
N HIS A 236 -4.07 -14.57 -21.43
CA HIS A 236 -2.95 -13.65 -21.31
C HIS A 236 -3.33 -12.23 -21.74
N LEU A 237 -2.87 -11.22 -21.00
CA LEU A 237 -3.08 -9.81 -21.34
C LEU A 237 -2.62 -9.49 -22.77
N GLN A 238 -1.48 -10.04 -23.19
CA GLN A 238 -0.93 -9.84 -24.54
C GLN A 238 -1.80 -10.45 -25.64
N ARG A 239 -2.63 -11.44 -25.31
CA ARG A 239 -3.64 -11.99 -26.23
C ARG A 239 -4.81 -11.02 -26.37
N LEU A 240 -5.32 -10.49 -25.26
CA LEU A 240 -6.39 -9.48 -25.26
C LEU A 240 -6.02 -8.25 -26.10
N LEU A 241 -4.77 -7.79 -26.04
CA LEU A 241 -4.28 -6.64 -26.82
C LEU A 241 -4.27 -6.85 -28.35
N ARG A 242 -4.39 -8.10 -28.83
CA ARG A 242 -4.35 -8.44 -30.26
C ARG A 242 -5.72 -8.76 -30.84
N GLU A 243 -6.76 -8.78 -30.00
CA GLU A 243 -8.10 -9.20 -30.37
C GLU A 243 -9.03 -7.99 -30.54
N PRO A 244 -10.09 -8.08 -31.37
CA PRO A 244 -11.08 -7.02 -31.48
C PRO A 244 -11.74 -6.73 -30.12
N PRO A 245 -11.95 -5.45 -29.74
CA PRO A 245 -12.52 -5.11 -28.43
C PRO A 245 -13.90 -5.71 -28.14
N ALA A 246 -14.70 -5.99 -29.18
CA ALA A 246 -16.03 -6.59 -29.06
C ALA A 246 -16.03 -8.13 -29.04
N SER A 247 -14.89 -8.77 -29.25
CA SER A 247 -14.78 -10.23 -29.13
C SER A 247 -14.99 -10.67 -27.68
N LEU A 248 -15.47 -11.90 -27.48
CA LEU A 248 -15.66 -12.48 -26.15
C LEU A 248 -14.41 -13.20 -25.67
N VAL A 249 -14.09 -13.08 -24.38
CA VAL A 249 -12.95 -13.78 -23.77
C VAL A 249 -13.05 -15.29 -23.87
N SER A 250 -14.27 -15.85 -23.90
CA SER A 250 -14.50 -17.30 -24.11
C SER A 250 -13.92 -17.86 -25.40
N GLY A 251 -13.77 -17.04 -26.45
CA GLY A 251 -13.19 -17.45 -27.73
C GLY A 251 -11.67 -17.60 -27.70
N MET A 252 -11.03 -17.20 -26.60
CA MET A 252 -9.57 -17.07 -26.49
C MET A 252 -8.97 -17.64 -25.20
N VAL A 253 -9.74 -18.43 -24.46
CA VAL A 253 -9.28 -19.13 -23.26
C VAL A 253 -8.19 -20.14 -23.62
N ASP A 254 -7.07 -20.05 -22.92
CA ASP A 254 -6.05 -21.09 -22.85
C ASP A 254 -6.46 -22.11 -21.77
N LYS A 255 -6.58 -23.37 -22.18
CA LYS A 255 -6.93 -24.50 -21.32
C LYS A 255 -5.78 -25.47 -21.11
N ASP A 256 -4.66 -25.23 -21.80
CA ASP A 256 -3.51 -26.11 -21.79
C ASP A 256 -2.54 -25.73 -20.66
N LEU A 257 -2.70 -24.54 -20.08
CA LEU A 257 -1.93 -24.12 -18.91
C LEU A 257 -2.35 -24.94 -17.67
N PRO A 258 -1.42 -25.67 -17.02
CA PRO A 258 -1.73 -26.40 -15.80
C PRO A 258 -2.12 -25.46 -14.66
N SER A 259 -3.04 -25.91 -13.81
CA SER A 259 -3.38 -25.26 -12.55
C SER A 259 -2.53 -25.80 -11.40
N LEU A 260 -2.43 -25.00 -10.34
CA LEU A 260 -1.82 -25.36 -9.06
C LEU A 260 -2.93 -25.76 -8.08
N GLY A 261 -2.61 -26.66 -7.15
CA GLY A 261 -3.47 -26.97 -6.00
C GLY A 261 -3.03 -26.20 -4.75
N PRO A 262 -3.93 -25.93 -3.78
CA PRO A 262 -3.62 -25.12 -2.59
C PRO A 262 -2.49 -25.70 -1.72
N GLU A 263 -2.27 -27.01 -1.78
CA GLU A 263 -1.22 -27.71 -1.03
C GLU A 263 0.10 -27.85 -1.80
N ASP A 264 0.20 -27.32 -3.03
CA ASP A 264 1.43 -27.36 -3.80
C ASP A 264 2.54 -26.57 -3.08
N SER A 265 3.67 -27.22 -2.83
CA SER A 265 4.79 -26.61 -2.08
C SER A 265 5.41 -25.43 -2.83
N LEU A 266 6.09 -24.54 -2.10
CA LEU A 266 6.94 -23.48 -2.66
C LEU A 266 7.87 -23.99 -3.78
N SER A 267 8.48 -25.17 -3.62
CA SER A 267 9.35 -25.76 -4.64
C SER A 267 8.64 -26.15 -5.94
N ALA A 268 7.35 -26.51 -5.86
CA ALA A 268 6.51 -26.81 -7.01
C ALA A 268 6.12 -25.50 -7.72
N LEU A 269 5.79 -24.44 -6.97
CA LEU A 269 5.53 -23.10 -7.49
C LEU A 269 6.75 -22.55 -8.25
N THR A 270 7.94 -22.61 -7.67
CA THR A 270 9.16 -22.13 -8.35
C THR A 270 9.39 -22.86 -9.68
N ARG A 271 9.16 -24.19 -9.70
CA ARG A 271 9.27 -24.98 -10.94
C ARG A 271 8.19 -24.63 -11.95
N TYR A 272 6.97 -24.37 -11.50
CA TYR A 272 5.85 -23.96 -12.34
C TYR A 272 6.19 -22.66 -13.08
N PHE A 273 6.54 -21.60 -12.35
CA PHE A 273 6.89 -20.30 -12.94
C PHE A 273 8.07 -20.40 -13.90
N ALA A 274 9.12 -21.14 -13.51
CA ALA A 274 10.30 -21.32 -14.35
C ALA A 274 10.02 -22.17 -15.61
N ALA A 275 9.20 -23.21 -15.52
CA ALA A 275 8.91 -24.10 -16.66
C ALA A 275 8.02 -23.43 -17.71
N TYR A 276 7.04 -22.64 -17.27
CA TYR A 276 6.05 -22.02 -18.16
C TYR A 276 6.37 -20.56 -18.50
N ASN A 277 7.44 -19.97 -17.94
CA ASN A 277 7.82 -18.57 -18.09
C ASN A 277 6.66 -17.62 -17.72
N LEU A 278 6.00 -17.91 -16.61
CA LEU A 278 4.87 -17.15 -16.10
C LEU A 278 5.28 -16.23 -14.95
N VAL A 279 4.43 -15.25 -14.68
CA VAL A 279 4.54 -14.36 -13.51
C VAL A 279 3.29 -14.40 -12.62
N CYS A 280 2.25 -15.12 -13.03
CA CYS A 280 1.04 -15.38 -12.24
C CYS A 280 0.51 -16.80 -12.58
N GLY A 281 -0.11 -17.49 -11.63
CA GLY A 281 -0.61 -18.86 -11.80
C GLY A 281 -1.91 -19.12 -11.01
N PRO A 282 -2.89 -19.85 -11.58
CA PRO A 282 -4.16 -20.13 -10.92
C PRO A 282 -4.02 -21.21 -9.85
N VAL A 283 -4.65 -21.00 -8.70
CA VAL A 283 -4.83 -22.02 -7.66
C VAL A 283 -6.27 -22.50 -7.66
N VAL A 284 -6.49 -23.81 -7.80
CA VAL A 284 -7.82 -24.42 -7.88
C VAL A 284 -8.02 -25.55 -6.87
N ASP A 285 -9.26 -25.76 -6.43
CA ASP A 285 -9.64 -26.91 -5.59
C ASP A 285 -9.86 -28.20 -6.41
N GLU A 286 -10.23 -29.28 -5.71
CA GLU A 286 -10.47 -30.60 -6.32
C GLU A 286 -11.71 -30.60 -7.26
N GLU A 287 -12.66 -29.71 -7.01
CA GLU A 287 -13.85 -29.48 -7.84
C GLU A 287 -13.60 -28.51 -9.02
N ASN A 288 -12.37 -28.02 -9.16
CA ASN A 288 -11.92 -27.06 -10.16
C ASN A 288 -12.62 -25.70 -10.06
N HIS A 289 -12.83 -25.20 -8.85
CA HIS A 289 -13.11 -23.80 -8.55
C HIS A 289 -11.78 -23.04 -8.39
N LEU A 290 -11.72 -21.81 -8.91
CA LEU A 290 -10.56 -20.94 -8.68
C LEU A 290 -10.65 -20.41 -7.24
N LEU A 291 -9.60 -20.66 -6.46
CA LEU A 291 -9.47 -20.17 -5.09
C LEU A 291 -8.74 -18.82 -5.04
N GLY A 292 -7.81 -18.60 -5.97
CA GLY A 292 -6.97 -17.42 -6.01
C GLY A 292 -5.90 -17.55 -7.10
N ALA A 293 -4.90 -16.68 -7.06
CA ALA A 293 -3.72 -16.79 -7.90
C ALA A 293 -2.46 -16.46 -7.12
N VAL A 294 -1.36 -17.13 -7.46
CA VAL A 294 -0.03 -16.86 -6.90
C VAL A 294 0.72 -15.96 -7.89
N SER A 295 1.37 -14.91 -7.39
CA SER A 295 2.30 -14.11 -8.17
C SER A 295 3.73 -14.64 -8.05
N VAL A 296 4.61 -14.28 -8.98
CA VAL A 296 6.02 -14.71 -8.91
C VAL A 296 6.80 -13.94 -7.85
N ASP A 297 6.38 -12.72 -7.54
CA ASP A 297 6.92 -11.84 -6.51
C ASP A 297 6.77 -12.47 -5.13
N ASP A 298 5.58 -12.95 -4.75
CA ASP A 298 5.36 -13.63 -3.46
C ASP A 298 6.27 -14.86 -3.30
N VAL A 299 6.49 -15.59 -4.40
CA VAL A 299 7.41 -16.73 -4.43
C VAL A 299 8.86 -16.28 -4.27
N LEU A 300 9.25 -15.15 -4.85
CA LEU A 300 10.61 -14.61 -4.71
C LEU A 300 10.87 -14.17 -3.28
N ASP A 301 9.91 -13.54 -2.63
CA ASP A 301 10.01 -13.06 -1.26
C ASP A 301 10.35 -14.19 -0.29
N HIS A 302 9.71 -15.35 -0.48
CA HIS A 302 9.93 -16.56 0.31
C HIS A 302 11.22 -17.32 -0.04
N LEU A 303 11.84 -17.01 -1.18
CA LEU A 303 13.12 -17.61 -1.59
C LEU A 303 14.33 -16.76 -1.20
N LEU A 304 14.13 -15.46 -1.00
CA LEU A 304 15.18 -14.53 -0.61
C LEU A 304 15.44 -14.59 0.91
N PRO A 305 16.65 -14.21 1.38
CA PRO A 305 16.96 -14.21 2.80
C PRO A 305 16.16 -13.15 3.57
N ASP A 306 15.81 -13.39 4.82
CA ASP A 306 14.99 -12.49 5.67
C ASP A 306 15.47 -11.02 5.72
N ASP A 307 16.73 -10.72 5.38
CA ASP A 307 17.31 -9.37 5.37
C ASP A 307 17.33 -8.70 3.98
N TRP A 308 16.61 -9.25 3.00
CA TRP A 308 16.55 -8.67 1.65
C TRP A 308 15.71 -7.39 1.58
N ARG A 309 14.73 -7.23 2.49
CA ARG A 309 13.92 -6.03 2.70
C ARG A 309 14.54 -5.08 3.74
#